data_AF-A0A349DXX5-F1
#
_entry.id   AF-A0A349DXX5-F1
#
_cell.length_a   1.000
_cell.length_b   1.000
_cell.length_c   1.000
_cell.angle_alpha   90.00
_cell.angle_beta   90.00
_cell.angle_gamma   90.00
#
_symmetry.space_group_name_H-M   'P 1'
#
loop_
_entity.id
_entity.type
_entity.pdbx_description
1 polymer ?
#
loop_
_entity_poly.entity_id
_entity_poly.type
_entity_poly.pdbx_seq_one_letter_code
_entity_poly.pdbx_strand_id
1 'polypeptide(L)'
;MKAFLPIGLLVGCMMFAQAKSLKPNNLYAQLCEVNPEWRKNRPLAQQLGLLQAPTIYANQDLLAFHVQTLQKIFAKRATPHLSPTQKRNRQQHLAILEEYWQLRNCPRNYYLPYRNPVFIDHEGRYCAVGYLMLKSGKKEFCEAVQRNNNFIKIRQIQSQEFDQWQHQSGLSLDELAWIQPYYIPQTRYEEVTTLGARRTPRFLDSLQTLKLNRPSDDYLYGHEFSKMFMGNELIDVQGTLKKLRYWGKPDWKALERQKMELVNLTQYGTHLYVIANNRNAGGFGKAQFAIFKWTKQKKWERFNVQFPVYAFFTYKGKLYAGGGYETYTKAIEDGRSVDKPQYTHSYLLRLDGKNWTKINQEYGGIVFGIYKKGNKSYLATVINTSLGSKRAPILSKANR
;
A
#
# COMPACT_ATOMS: atom_id res chain seq x y z
N MET A 1 43.25 27.77 36.06
CA MET A 1 43.11 26.30 35.90
C MET A 1 41.64 25.94 36.04
N LYS A 2 41.14 25.08 35.14
CA LYS A 2 40.04 24.10 35.24
C LYS A 2 39.28 24.06 36.60
N ALA A 3 37.99 23.82 36.74
CA ALA A 3 36.85 23.54 35.86
C ALA A 3 35.64 23.25 36.80
N PHE A 4 34.45 23.13 36.19
CA PHE A 4 33.20 22.52 36.70
C PHE A 4 32.21 23.41 37.46
N LEU A 5 31.30 24.02 36.70
CA LEU A 5 29.91 24.24 37.12
C LEU A 5 29.03 23.19 36.42
N PRO A 6 28.02 22.61 37.09
CA PRO A 6 27.27 21.47 36.58
C PRO A 6 26.25 21.90 35.51
N ILE A 7 26.15 21.05 34.49
CA ILE A 7 25.15 21.09 33.43
C ILE A 7 23.78 20.79 34.05
N GLY A 8 22.97 21.83 34.24
CA GLY A 8 21.53 21.70 34.45
C GLY A 8 20.86 21.35 33.12
N LEU A 9 20.61 20.06 32.90
CA LEU A 9 19.89 19.55 31.74
C LEU A 9 18.41 19.94 31.87
N LEU A 10 18.00 21.03 31.21
CA LEU A 10 16.60 21.36 30.97
C LEU A 10 16.03 20.32 30.00
N VAL A 11 15.49 19.24 30.56
CA VAL A 11 14.62 18.30 29.83
C VAL A 11 13.32 19.05 29.53
N GLY A 12 13.30 19.74 28.41
CA GLY A 12 12.06 20.18 27.77
C GLY A 12 11.25 18.95 27.37
N CYS A 13 10.35 18.52 28.25
CA CYS A 13 9.27 17.61 27.94
C CYS A 13 8.39 18.25 26.85
N MET A 14 8.73 18.03 25.57
CA MET A 14 7.77 18.19 24.49
C MET A 14 6.69 17.13 24.72
N MET A 15 5.60 17.54 25.35
CA MET A 15 4.35 16.80 25.33
C MET A 15 3.93 16.66 23.87
N PHE A 16 4.22 15.51 23.27
CA PHE A 16 3.52 15.08 22.07
C PHE A 16 2.07 14.84 22.48
N ALA A 17 1.24 15.87 22.38
CA ALA A 17 -0.20 15.71 22.38
C ALA A 17 -0.52 14.69 21.28
N GLN A 18 -0.90 13.48 21.68
CA GLN A 18 -1.49 12.50 20.78
C GLN A 18 -2.77 13.13 20.24
N ALA A 19 -2.67 13.80 19.09
CA ALA A 19 -3.85 14.19 18.34
C ALA A 19 -4.60 12.90 18.02
N LYS A 20 -5.75 12.69 18.69
CA LYS A 20 -6.72 11.68 18.28
C LYS A 20 -6.92 11.87 16.78
N SER A 21 -6.59 10.84 16.00
CA SER A 21 -6.93 10.77 14.58
C SER A 21 -8.46 10.78 14.47
N LEU A 22 -9.03 11.97 14.46
CA LEU A 22 -10.41 12.19 14.09
C LEU A 22 -10.48 11.88 12.60
N LYS A 23 -11.35 10.93 12.22
CA LYS A 23 -11.64 10.70 10.82
C LYS A 23 -12.08 12.04 10.20
N PRO A 24 -11.62 12.39 8.99
CA PRO A 24 -12.05 13.61 8.33
C PRO A 24 -13.58 13.59 8.19
N ASN A 25 -14.21 14.68 8.61
CA ASN A 25 -15.67 14.82 8.68
C ASN A 25 -16.27 15.49 7.43
N ASN A 26 -15.44 16.05 6.56
CA ASN A 26 -15.83 16.67 5.29
C ASN A 26 -14.73 16.50 4.23
N LEU A 27 -15.05 16.87 2.99
CA LEU A 27 -14.13 16.75 1.85
C LEU A 27 -12.87 17.60 2.02
N TYR A 28 -12.98 18.82 2.57
CA TYR A 28 -11.81 19.66 2.84
C TYR A 28 -10.80 18.99 3.78
N ALA A 29 -11.28 18.36 4.87
CA ALA A 29 -10.42 17.63 5.79
C ALA A 29 -9.72 16.46 5.09
N GLN A 30 -10.43 15.71 4.23
CA GLN A 30 -9.82 14.66 3.40
C GLN A 30 -8.76 15.24 2.46
N LEU A 31 -9.04 16.35 1.80
CA LEU A 31 -8.09 16.99 0.89
C LEU A 31 -6.84 17.52 1.60
N CYS A 32 -6.96 17.97 2.85
CA CYS A 32 -5.81 18.31 3.68
C CYS A 32 -4.92 17.12 4.02
N GLU A 33 -5.50 15.91 4.09
CA GLU A 33 -4.72 14.66 4.14
C GLU A 33 -4.14 14.33 2.76
N VAL A 34 -4.89 14.59 1.67
CA VAL A 34 -4.42 14.41 0.29
C VAL A 34 -3.12 15.19 0.04
N ASN A 35 -3.16 16.46 0.37
CA ASN A 35 -2.03 17.37 0.25
C ASN A 35 -2.19 18.50 1.29
N PRO A 36 -1.20 18.71 2.19
CA PRO A 36 -1.27 19.75 3.21
C PRO A 36 -1.36 21.19 2.66
N GLU A 37 -1.02 21.42 1.39
CA GLU A 37 -1.17 22.73 0.73
C GLU A 37 -2.63 23.22 0.68
N TRP A 38 -3.63 22.33 0.83
CA TRP A 38 -5.03 22.73 1.01
C TRP A 38 -5.27 23.58 2.26
N ARG A 39 -4.47 23.42 3.32
CA ARG A 39 -4.60 24.23 4.53
C ARG A 39 -4.28 25.69 4.29
N LYS A 40 -3.29 25.96 3.44
CA LYS A 40 -2.92 27.33 3.02
C LYS A 40 -3.99 27.96 2.14
N ASN A 41 -4.81 27.12 1.48
CA ASN A 41 -5.85 27.53 0.55
C ASN A 41 -7.27 27.28 1.11
N ARG A 42 -7.42 27.27 2.44
CA ARG A 42 -8.73 27.09 3.10
C ARG A 42 -9.79 28.10 2.63
N PRO A 43 -9.49 29.40 2.45
CA PRO A 43 -10.51 30.35 1.95
C PRO A 43 -11.07 29.93 0.59
N LEU A 44 -10.21 29.48 -0.33
CA LEU A 44 -10.65 28.96 -1.63
C LEU A 44 -11.46 27.68 -1.48
N ALA A 45 -11.03 26.76 -0.60
CA ALA A 45 -11.79 25.54 -0.33
C ALA A 45 -13.20 25.84 0.23
N GLN A 46 -13.34 26.91 1.02
CA GLN A 46 -14.63 27.38 1.52
C GLN A 46 -15.49 27.96 0.40
N GLN A 47 -14.92 28.78 -0.50
CA GLN A 47 -15.63 29.30 -1.67
C GLN A 47 -16.12 28.18 -2.58
N LEU A 48 -15.36 27.07 -2.68
CA LEU A 48 -15.74 25.88 -3.43
C LEU A 48 -16.71 24.94 -2.68
N GLY A 49 -17.16 25.30 -1.47
CA GLY A 49 -18.09 24.49 -0.66
C GLY A 49 -17.50 23.20 -0.09
N LEU A 50 -16.18 23.00 -0.12
CA LEU A 50 -15.53 21.74 0.26
C LEU A 50 -15.60 21.46 1.77
N LEU A 51 -15.84 22.49 2.59
CA LEU A 51 -15.99 22.34 4.03
C LEU A 51 -17.36 21.77 4.42
N GLN A 52 -18.35 21.88 3.55
CA GLN A 52 -19.71 21.37 3.73
C GLN A 52 -19.94 20.11 2.91
N ALA A 53 -19.12 19.88 1.87
CA ALA A 53 -19.23 18.71 1.02
C ALA A 53 -18.97 17.39 1.79
N PRO A 54 -19.74 16.33 1.48
CA PRO A 54 -19.55 15.02 2.09
C PRO A 54 -18.20 14.43 1.67
N THR A 55 -17.69 13.52 2.49
CA THR A 55 -16.44 12.81 2.19
C THR A 55 -16.58 11.91 0.96
N ILE A 56 -15.55 11.86 0.13
CA ILE A 56 -15.41 10.88 -0.95
C ILE A 56 -14.84 9.58 -0.37
N TYR A 57 -15.57 8.47 -0.53
CA TYR A 57 -15.23 7.22 0.14
C TYR A 57 -14.11 6.44 -0.58
N ALA A 58 -14.07 6.44 -1.91
CA ALA A 58 -13.03 5.75 -2.66
C ALA A 58 -11.78 6.64 -2.82
N ASN A 59 -10.62 6.11 -2.44
CA ASN A 59 -9.37 6.88 -2.46
C ASN A 59 -8.97 7.34 -3.87
N GLN A 60 -9.20 6.52 -4.90
CA GLN A 60 -8.91 6.93 -6.28
C GLN A 60 -9.82 8.07 -6.77
N ASP A 61 -11.10 8.06 -6.37
CA ASP A 61 -12.00 9.18 -6.66
C ASP A 61 -11.52 10.46 -5.96
N LEU A 62 -11.06 10.35 -4.72
CA LEU A 62 -10.52 11.48 -3.97
C LEU A 62 -9.24 12.05 -4.61
N LEU A 63 -8.34 11.19 -5.09
CA LEU A 63 -7.11 11.61 -5.79
C LEU A 63 -7.43 12.26 -7.14
N ALA A 64 -8.34 11.67 -7.92
CA ALA A 64 -8.78 12.26 -9.18
C ALA A 64 -9.48 13.60 -8.96
N PHE A 65 -10.38 13.68 -7.96
CA PHE A 65 -11.05 14.92 -7.57
C PHE A 65 -10.03 16.01 -7.20
N HIS A 66 -9.01 15.66 -6.43
CA HIS A 66 -7.95 16.59 -6.05
C HIS A 66 -7.25 17.19 -7.28
N VAL A 67 -6.77 16.35 -8.21
CA VAL A 67 -6.04 16.82 -9.40
C VAL A 67 -6.98 17.59 -10.34
N GLN A 68 -8.19 17.10 -10.57
CA GLN A 68 -9.21 17.78 -11.37
C GLN A 68 -9.52 19.16 -10.82
N THR A 69 -9.71 19.28 -9.49
CA THR A 69 -10.05 20.55 -8.86
C THR A 69 -8.91 21.56 -9.05
N LEU A 70 -7.66 21.14 -8.87
CA LEU A 70 -6.51 22.01 -9.07
C LEU A 70 -6.31 22.41 -10.54
N GLN A 71 -6.50 21.49 -11.48
CA GLN A 71 -6.46 21.81 -12.90
C GLN A 71 -7.48 22.92 -13.24
N LYS A 72 -8.72 22.81 -12.74
CA LYS A 72 -9.76 23.83 -12.95
C LYS A 72 -9.44 25.17 -12.28
N ILE A 73 -8.87 25.15 -11.07
CA ILE A 73 -8.44 26.37 -10.37
C ILE A 73 -7.33 27.06 -11.18
N PHE A 74 -6.33 26.31 -11.63
CA PHE A 74 -5.15 26.85 -12.30
C PHE A 74 -5.40 27.29 -13.73
N ALA A 75 -6.40 26.70 -14.40
CA ALA A 75 -6.88 27.15 -15.71
C ALA A 75 -7.55 28.55 -15.66
N LYS A 76 -8.15 28.91 -14.52
CA LYS A 76 -8.82 30.21 -14.32
C LYS A 76 -7.92 31.28 -13.72
N ARG A 77 -6.71 30.92 -13.27
CA ARG A 77 -5.80 31.85 -12.58
C ARG A 77 -5.15 32.81 -13.58
N ALA A 78 -5.20 34.11 -13.27
CA ALA A 78 -4.53 35.14 -14.06
C ALA A 78 -3.00 34.95 -14.01
N THR A 79 -2.35 35.07 -15.16
CA THR A 79 -0.89 34.86 -15.33
C THR A 79 -0.22 35.98 -16.13
N PRO A 80 -0.42 37.27 -15.79
CA PRO A 80 0.12 38.39 -16.56
C PRO A 80 1.66 38.41 -16.57
N HIS A 81 2.30 37.88 -15.53
CA HIS A 81 3.75 37.81 -15.37
C HIS A 81 4.43 36.73 -16.25
N LEU A 82 3.66 35.83 -16.88
CA LEU A 82 4.22 34.78 -17.72
C LEU A 82 4.48 35.28 -19.15
N SER A 83 5.62 34.89 -19.71
CA SER A 83 5.91 35.09 -21.14
C SER A 83 4.93 34.32 -22.05
N PRO A 84 4.80 34.69 -23.33
CA PRO A 84 3.95 33.95 -24.26
C PRO A 84 4.28 32.45 -24.36
N THR A 85 5.56 32.09 -24.32
CA THR A 85 5.99 30.68 -24.32
C THR A 85 5.60 29.97 -23.02
N GLN A 86 5.79 30.59 -21.86
CA GLN A 86 5.36 30.02 -20.58
C GLN A 86 3.84 29.84 -20.51
N LYS A 87 3.05 30.76 -21.07
CA LYS A 87 1.58 30.63 -21.15
C LYS A 87 1.17 29.42 -21.99
N ARG A 88 1.80 29.21 -23.16
CA ARG A 88 1.56 28.02 -24.01
C ARG A 88 1.94 26.74 -23.28
N ASN A 89 3.12 26.69 -22.67
CA ASN A 89 3.57 25.52 -21.90
C ASN A 89 2.63 25.24 -20.72
N ARG A 90 2.17 26.28 -20.02
CA ARG A 90 1.21 26.14 -18.92
C ARG A 90 -0.08 25.48 -19.40
N GLN A 91 -0.64 25.95 -20.52
CA GLN A 91 -1.85 25.38 -21.10
C GLN A 91 -1.66 23.90 -21.48
N GLN A 92 -0.51 23.55 -22.08
CA GLN A 92 -0.17 22.16 -22.39
C GLN A 92 -0.11 21.30 -21.13
N HIS A 93 0.57 21.76 -20.07
CA HIS A 93 0.63 21.01 -18.80
C HIS A 93 -0.74 20.86 -18.14
N LEU A 94 -1.62 21.86 -18.23
CA LEU A 94 -2.99 21.76 -17.70
C LEU A 94 -3.84 20.77 -18.49
N ALA A 95 -3.64 20.65 -19.81
CA ALA A 95 -4.27 19.61 -20.63
C ALA A 95 -3.72 18.21 -20.28
N ILE A 96 -2.42 18.09 -20.03
CA ILE A 96 -1.82 16.82 -19.57
C ILE A 96 -2.34 16.43 -18.17
N LEU A 97 -2.52 17.39 -17.26
CA LEU A 97 -3.16 17.12 -15.97
C LEU A 97 -4.60 16.65 -16.15
N GLU A 98 -5.30 17.17 -17.15
CA GLU A 98 -6.65 16.73 -17.48
C GLU A 98 -6.70 15.26 -17.90
N GLU A 99 -5.84 14.88 -18.84
CA GLU A 99 -5.62 13.48 -19.22
C GLU A 99 -5.28 12.62 -17.99
N TYR A 100 -4.34 13.09 -17.14
CA TYR A 100 -3.87 12.34 -15.98
C TYR A 100 -4.98 12.00 -14.98
N TRP A 101 -5.83 12.97 -14.60
CA TRP A 101 -6.89 12.69 -13.62
C TRP A 101 -7.99 11.79 -14.18
N GLN A 102 -8.22 11.82 -15.50
CA GLN A 102 -9.14 10.91 -16.19
C GLN A 102 -8.62 9.47 -16.19
N LEU A 103 -7.31 9.27 -16.37
CA LEU A 103 -6.67 7.95 -16.34
C LEU A 103 -6.73 7.26 -14.97
N ARG A 104 -6.86 8.04 -13.88
CA ARG A 104 -6.92 7.52 -12.49
C ARG A 104 -5.74 6.62 -12.09
N ASN A 105 -4.61 6.75 -12.78
CA ASN A 105 -3.44 5.89 -12.64
C ASN A 105 -2.40 6.47 -11.65
N CYS A 106 -2.87 6.89 -10.47
CA CYS A 106 -2.02 7.45 -9.43
C CYS A 106 -1.09 6.39 -8.80
N PRO A 107 0.13 6.77 -8.37
CA PRO A 107 1.03 5.92 -7.60
C PRO A 107 0.40 5.33 -6.35
N ARG A 108 0.94 4.19 -5.95
CA ARG A 108 0.55 3.49 -4.72
C ARG A 108 1.72 3.45 -3.74
N ASN A 109 1.41 3.73 -2.47
CA ASN A 109 2.40 3.71 -1.41
C ASN A 109 2.48 2.35 -0.72
N TYR A 110 3.27 1.47 -1.32
CA TYR A 110 3.63 0.16 -0.75
C TYR A 110 4.85 0.23 0.17
N TYR A 111 5.53 1.38 0.21
CA TYR A 111 6.84 1.54 0.82
C TYR A 111 6.77 2.09 2.23
N LEU A 112 5.89 3.07 2.42
CA LEU A 112 5.82 3.87 3.63
C LEU A 112 4.50 3.64 4.37
N PRO A 113 4.54 3.63 5.71
CA PRO A 113 3.39 3.37 6.56
C PRO A 113 2.63 4.64 6.98
N TYR A 114 2.92 5.77 6.36
CA TYR A 114 2.15 7.02 6.40
C TYR A 114 1.80 7.41 4.99
N ARG A 115 0.82 8.30 4.89
CA ARG A 115 0.58 9.09 3.70
C ARG A 115 1.84 9.88 3.31
N ASN A 116 2.42 9.59 2.15
CA ASN A 116 3.62 10.26 1.65
C ASN A 116 3.59 10.36 0.12
N PRO A 117 4.30 11.30 -0.50
CA PRO A 117 4.58 11.22 -1.93
C PRO A 117 5.28 9.91 -2.31
N VAL A 118 4.97 9.46 -3.51
CA VAL A 118 5.71 8.42 -4.22
C VAL A 118 5.89 8.97 -5.63
N PHE A 119 7.13 9.20 -6.05
CA PHE A 119 7.42 9.88 -7.30
C PHE A 119 7.09 8.98 -8.50
N ILE A 120 7.59 7.74 -8.47
CA ILE A 120 7.19 6.65 -9.37
C ILE A 120 7.04 5.34 -8.56
N ASP A 121 5.90 4.67 -8.64
CA ASP A 121 5.75 3.35 -7.99
C ASP A 121 6.42 2.21 -8.79
N HIS A 122 6.48 1.02 -8.21
CA HIS A 122 7.17 -0.15 -8.80
C HIS A 122 6.44 -0.69 -10.04
N GLU A 123 5.19 -0.30 -10.27
CA GLU A 123 4.42 -0.61 -11.48
C GLU A 123 4.60 0.48 -12.55
N GLY A 124 5.54 1.41 -12.35
CA GLY A 124 5.86 2.48 -13.29
C GLY A 124 4.83 3.61 -13.32
N ARG A 125 3.99 3.76 -12.28
CA ARG A 125 3.04 4.88 -12.21
C ARG A 125 3.72 6.12 -11.69
N TYR A 126 3.66 7.18 -12.48
CA TYR A 126 4.21 8.48 -12.13
C TYR A 126 3.20 9.26 -11.28
N CYS A 127 3.67 9.99 -10.26
CA CYS A 127 2.85 11.01 -9.61
C CYS A 127 2.44 12.10 -10.61
N ALA A 128 1.43 12.91 -10.28
CA ALA A 128 0.91 13.92 -11.20
C ALA A 128 2.03 14.84 -11.75
N VAL A 129 2.95 15.30 -10.90
CA VAL A 129 4.09 16.12 -11.33
C VAL A 129 5.12 15.33 -12.14
N GLY A 130 5.43 14.09 -11.73
CA GLY A 130 6.29 13.20 -12.51
C GLY A 130 5.72 12.90 -13.90
N TYR A 131 4.39 12.79 -14.02
CA TYR A 131 3.72 12.56 -15.30
C TYR A 131 3.81 13.80 -16.22
N LEU A 132 3.69 15.01 -15.65
CA LEU A 132 3.97 16.24 -16.39
C LEU A 132 5.39 16.24 -16.94
N MET A 133 6.39 15.95 -16.09
CA MET A 133 7.78 15.87 -16.49
C MET A 133 8.03 14.79 -17.55
N LEU A 134 7.45 13.60 -17.40
CA LEU A 134 7.52 12.51 -18.37
C LEU A 134 7.01 12.97 -19.74
N LYS A 135 5.85 13.63 -19.78
CA LYS A 135 5.25 14.16 -21.02
C LYS A 135 6.02 15.35 -21.60
N SER A 136 6.86 16.01 -20.80
CA SER A 136 7.85 17.00 -21.26
C SER A 136 9.19 16.38 -21.70
N GLY A 137 9.30 15.05 -21.81
CA GLY A 137 10.53 14.37 -22.21
C GLY A 137 11.60 14.26 -21.12
N LYS A 138 11.23 14.34 -19.83
CA LYS A 138 12.14 14.27 -18.68
C LYS A 138 12.15 12.89 -18.01
N LYS A 139 12.05 11.82 -18.80
CA LYS A 139 11.94 10.44 -18.29
C LYS A 139 13.16 10.06 -17.42
N GLU A 140 14.36 10.31 -17.93
CA GLU A 140 15.63 9.95 -17.28
C GLU A 140 15.79 10.66 -15.93
N PHE A 141 15.41 11.95 -15.88
CA PHE A 141 15.37 12.71 -14.64
C PHE A 141 14.40 12.08 -13.64
N CYS A 142 13.18 11.73 -14.07
CA CYS A 142 12.20 11.12 -13.20
C CYS A 142 12.65 9.76 -12.66
N GLU A 143 13.26 8.92 -13.48
CA GLU A 143 13.84 7.64 -13.07
C GLU A 143 15.05 7.83 -12.13
N ALA A 144 15.85 8.88 -12.33
CA ALA A 144 16.91 9.24 -11.38
C ALA A 144 16.32 9.69 -10.03
N VAL A 145 15.26 10.50 -10.01
CA VAL A 145 14.56 10.88 -8.77
C VAL A 145 13.97 9.64 -8.09
N GLN A 146 13.35 8.72 -8.83
CA GLN A 146 12.86 7.46 -8.26
C GLN A 146 13.98 6.66 -7.59
N ARG A 147 15.13 6.49 -8.26
CA ARG A 147 16.26 5.72 -7.71
C ARG A 147 16.89 6.38 -6.49
N ASN A 148 17.05 7.70 -6.51
CA ASN A 148 17.83 8.41 -5.50
C ASN A 148 16.98 8.92 -4.33
N ASN A 149 15.72 9.29 -4.58
CA ASN A 149 14.82 9.86 -3.57
C ASN A 149 13.34 9.77 -3.98
N ASN A 150 12.79 8.55 -4.10
CA ASN A 150 11.41 8.33 -4.56
C ASN A 150 10.31 8.98 -3.69
N PHE A 151 10.66 9.40 -2.47
CA PHE A 151 9.72 9.93 -1.49
C PHE A 151 9.75 11.46 -1.37
N ILE A 152 10.48 12.11 -2.29
CA ILE A 152 10.75 13.54 -2.27
C ILE A 152 9.47 14.37 -2.47
N LYS A 153 9.33 15.44 -1.69
CA LYS A 153 8.33 16.48 -1.95
C LYS A 153 8.86 17.41 -3.03
N ILE A 154 8.00 17.93 -3.89
CA ILE A 154 8.44 18.82 -4.98
C ILE A 154 9.30 19.99 -4.49
N ARG A 155 8.94 20.62 -3.38
CA ARG A 155 9.70 21.73 -2.77
C ARG A 155 11.11 21.36 -2.31
N GLN A 156 11.42 20.07 -2.21
CA GLN A 156 12.71 19.56 -1.73
C GLN A 156 13.61 19.10 -2.89
N ILE A 157 13.12 19.08 -4.12
CA ILE A 157 13.94 18.77 -5.28
C ILE A 157 14.93 19.92 -5.45
N GLN A 158 16.22 19.62 -5.26
CA GLN A 158 17.32 20.55 -5.51
C GLN A 158 18.05 20.06 -6.74
N SER A 159 17.69 20.61 -7.91
CA SER A 159 18.31 20.27 -9.18
C SER A 159 18.14 21.41 -10.16
N GLN A 160 19.24 21.85 -10.77
CA GLN A 160 19.21 22.87 -11.82
C GLN A 160 18.32 22.44 -12.99
N GLU A 161 18.29 21.15 -13.32
CA GLU A 161 17.42 20.63 -14.37
C GLU A 161 15.93 20.77 -13.99
N PHE A 162 15.59 20.50 -12.72
CA PHE A 162 14.22 20.67 -12.23
C PHE A 162 13.81 22.14 -12.23
N ASP A 163 14.69 23.03 -11.77
CA ASP A 163 14.42 24.48 -11.71
C ASP A 163 14.19 25.07 -13.11
N GLN A 164 15.01 24.65 -14.10
CA GLN A 164 14.83 25.04 -15.49
C GLN A 164 13.50 24.56 -16.06
N TRP A 165 13.17 23.28 -15.86
CA TRP A 165 11.88 22.73 -16.30
C TRP A 165 10.70 23.45 -15.64
N GLN A 166 10.76 23.67 -14.33
CA GLN A 166 9.72 24.38 -13.58
C GLN A 166 9.51 25.79 -14.14
N HIS A 167 10.59 26.55 -14.35
CA HIS A 167 10.51 27.89 -14.93
C HIS A 167 9.89 27.89 -16.34
N GLN A 168 10.28 26.93 -17.19
CA GLN A 168 9.76 26.80 -18.56
C GLN A 168 8.31 26.32 -18.59
N SER A 169 7.88 25.51 -17.62
CA SER A 169 6.53 24.92 -17.58
C SER A 169 5.41 25.97 -17.49
N GLY A 170 5.71 27.15 -16.92
CA GLY A 170 4.71 28.16 -16.59
C GLY A 170 3.82 27.81 -15.38
N LEU A 171 4.16 26.75 -14.63
CA LEU A 171 3.58 26.41 -13.33
C LEU A 171 4.52 26.86 -12.23
N SER A 172 3.99 27.49 -11.17
CA SER A 172 4.82 27.88 -10.04
C SER A 172 5.19 26.68 -9.16
N LEU A 173 6.24 26.82 -8.35
CA LEU A 173 6.60 25.80 -7.36
C LEU A 173 5.45 25.52 -6.37
N ASP A 174 4.67 26.54 -6.01
CA ASP A 174 3.50 26.38 -5.15
C ASP A 174 2.40 25.56 -5.81
N GLU A 175 2.17 25.76 -7.11
CA GLU A 175 1.18 24.99 -7.87
C GLU A 175 1.62 23.53 -8.00
N LEU A 176 2.88 23.28 -8.35
CA LEU A 176 3.42 21.93 -8.45
C LEU A 176 3.41 21.20 -7.10
N ALA A 177 3.76 21.89 -6.02
CA ALA A 177 3.67 21.34 -4.67
C ALA A 177 2.23 21.00 -4.28
N TRP A 178 1.25 21.79 -4.71
CA TRP A 178 -0.16 21.54 -4.46
C TRP A 178 -0.73 20.42 -5.34
N ILE A 179 -0.23 20.27 -6.57
CA ILE A 179 -0.60 19.17 -7.49
C ILE A 179 -0.16 17.81 -6.94
N GLN A 180 1.02 17.73 -6.31
CA GLN A 180 1.60 16.45 -5.86
C GLN A 180 0.75 15.80 -4.74
N PRO A 181 0.00 14.73 -5.01
CA PRO A 181 -0.76 14.05 -3.99
C PRO A 181 0.17 13.23 -3.10
N TYR A 182 -0.22 13.05 -1.84
CA TYR A 182 0.38 12.01 -1.01
C TYR A 182 -0.49 10.74 -1.18
N TYR A 183 0.04 9.57 -0.87
CA TYR A 183 -0.68 8.30 -1.10
C TYR A 183 -0.76 7.50 0.19
N ILE A 184 -1.95 7.02 0.53
CA ILE A 184 -2.18 6.24 1.75
C ILE A 184 -1.38 4.92 1.71
N PRO A 185 -0.87 4.47 2.87
CA PRO A 185 -0.20 3.18 2.98
C PRO A 185 -1.12 2.06 2.52
N GLN A 186 -0.58 1.17 1.67
CA GLN A 186 -1.29 -0.03 1.27
C GLN A 186 -1.18 -1.13 2.34
N THR A 187 -0.15 -1.07 3.19
CA THR A 187 0.10 -2.01 4.28
C THR A 187 -0.28 -1.40 5.63
N ARG A 188 -0.81 -2.24 6.53
CA ARG A 188 -1.17 -1.87 7.91
C ARG A 188 -0.58 -2.89 8.87
N TYR A 189 -0.04 -2.40 9.98
CA TYR A 189 0.47 -3.24 11.07
C TYR A 189 -0.39 -3.04 12.32
N GLU A 190 -0.92 -4.13 12.84
CA GLU A 190 -1.70 -4.15 14.07
C GLU A 190 -0.94 -4.85 15.19
N GLU A 191 -0.73 -4.19 16.32
CA GLU A 191 -0.21 -4.84 17.52
C GLU A 191 -1.21 -5.90 18.01
N VAL A 192 -0.78 -7.17 18.03
CA VAL A 192 -1.62 -8.32 18.40
C VAL A 192 -1.03 -9.11 19.55
N THR A 193 -1.84 -9.36 20.57
CA THR A 193 -1.53 -10.25 21.71
C THR A 193 -2.17 -11.62 21.58
N THR A 194 -3.27 -11.73 20.83
CA THR A 194 -3.97 -12.98 20.53
C THR A 194 -4.62 -12.89 19.16
N LEU A 195 -4.40 -13.88 18.31
CA LEU A 195 -5.11 -14.03 17.03
C LEU A 195 -6.42 -14.77 17.26
N GLY A 196 -7.50 -14.25 16.68
CA GLY A 196 -8.84 -14.81 16.72
C GLY A 196 -9.76 -14.25 17.81
N ALA A 197 -9.25 -13.30 18.61
CA ALA A 197 -10.04 -12.64 19.64
C ALA A 197 -10.59 -11.30 19.16
N ARG A 198 -11.82 -10.98 19.60
CA ARG A 198 -12.39 -9.62 19.51
C ARG A 198 -11.50 -8.65 20.28
N ARG A 199 -11.20 -7.51 19.66
CA ARG A 199 -10.27 -6.53 20.22
C ARG A 199 -10.62 -5.12 19.75
N THR A 200 -10.13 -4.13 20.48
CA THR A 200 -10.04 -2.77 19.93
C THR A 200 -8.71 -2.71 19.18
N PRO A 201 -8.72 -2.56 17.85
CA PRO A 201 -7.49 -2.64 17.09
C PRO A 201 -6.50 -1.54 17.45
N ARG A 202 -5.21 -1.90 17.55
CA ARG A 202 -4.12 -0.97 17.84
C ARG A 202 -3.15 -0.96 16.68
N PHE A 203 -3.30 0.03 15.82
CA PHE A 203 -2.44 0.16 14.65
C PHE A 203 -1.23 0.99 14.98
N LEU A 204 -0.10 0.57 14.41
CA LEU A 204 1.08 1.40 14.43
C LEU A 204 0.83 2.66 13.60
N ASP A 205 1.31 3.77 14.12
CA ASP A 205 1.52 4.96 13.32
C ASP A 205 2.70 4.74 12.35
N SER A 206 2.94 5.77 11.57
CA SER A 206 3.98 5.80 10.57
C SER A 206 5.40 5.73 11.09
N LEU A 207 5.72 6.49 12.14
CA LEU A 207 7.04 6.50 12.75
C LEU A 207 7.32 5.16 13.42
N GLN A 208 6.32 4.58 14.08
CA GLN A 208 6.40 3.26 14.68
C GLN A 208 6.63 2.17 13.64
N THR A 209 5.94 2.25 12.50
CA THR A 209 6.12 1.27 11.44
C THR A 209 7.46 1.42 10.71
N LEU A 210 7.97 2.64 10.48
CA LEU A 210 9.32 2.84 9.93
C LEU A 210 10.40 2.25 10.85
N LYS A 211 10.18 2.32 12.16
CA LYS A 211 11.03 1.66 13.15
C LYS A 211 10.92 0.14 13.10
N LEU A 212 9.77 -0.42 12.71
CA LEU A 212 9.57 -1.87 12.55
C LEU A 212 10.20 -2.39 11.26
N ASN A 213 10.09 -1.59 10.19
CA ASN A 213 10.56 -1.88 8.85
C ASN A 213 11.49 -0.77 8.39
N ARG A 214 12.75 -0.82 8.83
CA ARG A 214 13.80 -0.04 8.18
C ARG A 214 14.05 -0.71 6.83
N PRO A 215 13.78 -0.04 5.69
CA PRO A 215 14.09 -0.64 4.41
C PRO A 215 15.60 -0.89 4.33
N SER A 216 16.03 -2.13 4.15
CA SER A 216 17.24 -2.40 3.38
C SER A 216 16.89 -2.30 1.89
N ASP A 217 17.85 -2.19 0.98
CA ASP A 217 17.57 -2.10 -0.46
C ASP A 217 16.77 -3.32 -1.00
N ASP A 218 16.94 -4.50 -0.38
CA ASP A 218 16.11 -5.71 -0.62
C ASP A 218 14.62 -5.53 -0.25
N TYR A 219 14.29 -4.56 0.61
CA TYR A 219 12.93 -4.31 1.11
C TYR A 219 12.03 -3.64 0.05
N LEU A 220 12.62 -2.90 -0.89
CA LEU A 220 11.91 -2.23 -1.99
C LEU A 220 11.55 -3.20 -3.12
N TYR A 221 12.36 -4.23 -3.35
CA TYR A 221 12.15 -5.25 -4.38
C TYR A 221 11.52 -6.54 -3.84
N GLY A 222 11.70 -6.84 -2.55
CA GLY A 222 11.52 -8.18 -2.00
C GLY A 222 10.40 -8.36 -0.99
N HIS A 223 9.49 -7.38 -0.79
CA HIS A 223 8.35 -7.62 0.08
C HIS A 223 7.56 -8.82 -0.45
N GLU A 224 7.23 -9.77 0.44
CA GLU A 224 6.37 -10.92 0.14
C GLU A 224 5.11 -10.49 -0.61
N PHE A 225 4.62 -9.27 -0.38
CA PHE A 225 3.51 -8.68 -1.14
C PHE A 225 3.81 -8.47 -2.63
N SER A 226 4.96 -7.90 -2.96
CA SER A 226 5.40 -7.68 -4.35
C SER A 226 5.63 -9.02 -5.06
N LYS A 227 6.30 -9.97 -4.39
CA LYS A 227 6.49 -11.33 -4.94
C LYS A 227 5.17 -12.08 -5.14
N MET A 228 4.26 -12.00 -4.16
CA MET A 228 2.95 -12.68 -4.17
C MET A 228 2.05 -12.25 -5.33
N PHE A 229 2.04 -10.96 -5.68
CA PHE A 229 1.11 -10.40 -6.67
C PHE A 229 1.75 -9.89 -7.96
N MET A 230 3.05 -9.61 -7.97
CA MET A 230 3.75 -8.91 -9.07
C MET A 230 5.01 -9.63 -9.56
N GLY A 231 5.47 -10.68 -8.86
CA GLY A 231 6.59 -11.50 -9.29
C GLY A 231 6.13 -12.67 -10.17
N ASN A 232 6.58 -12.68 -11.42
CA ASN A 232 6.64 -13.87 -12.29
C ASN A 232 7.77 -14.84 -11.87
N GLU A 233 8.42 -14.62 -10.73
CA GLU A 233 9.47 -15.51 -10.26
C GLU A 233 8.84 -16.71 -9.57
N LEU A 234 8.97 -17.87 -10.22
CA LEU A 234 8.81 -19.16 -9.57
C LEU A 234 9.61 -19.14 -8.26
N ILE A 235 8.97 -19.48 -7.16
CA ILE A 235 9.63 -19.62 -5.87
C ILE A 235 10.88 -20.49 -6.03
N ASP A 236 12.04 -19.97 -5.59
CA ASP A 236 13.28 -20.74 -5.52
C ASP A 236 13.13 -21.82 -4.44
N VAL A 237 12.60 -22.97 -4.86
CA VAL A 237 12.32 -24.11 -3.96
C VAL A 237 13.61 -24.54 -3.27
N GLN A 238 14.69 -24.73 -4.03
CA GLN A 238 15.94 -25.27 -3.49
C GLN A 238 16.59 -24.30 -2.50
N GLY A 239 16.70 -23.01 -2.85
CA GLY A 239 17.22 -22.00 -1.93
C GLY A 239 16.34 -21.84 -0.69
N THR A 240 15.02 -21.95 -0.82
CA THR A 240 14.10 -21.88 0.33
C THR A 240 14.24 -23.09 1.24
N LEU A 241 14.31 -24.31 0.70
CA LEU A 241 14.57 -25.53 1.49
C LEU A 241 15.90 -25.46 2.24
N LYS A 242 16.95 -24.96 1.57
CA LYS A 242 18.27 -24.74 2.21
C LYS A 242 18.18 -23.74 3.36
N LYS A 243 17.47 -22.62 3.17
CA LYS A 243 17.22 -21.62 4.23
C LYS A 243 16.45 -22.22 5.41
N LEU A 244 15.47 -23.08 5.13
CA LEU A 244 14.70 -23.80 6.14
C LEU A 244 15.47 -24.95 6.81
N ARG A 245 16.63 -25.34 6.26
CA ARG A 245 17.39 -26.54 6.67
C ARG A 245 16.56 -27.81 6.56
N TYR A 246 15.73 -27.90 5.53
CA TYR A 246 14.89 -29.05 5.25
C TYR A 246 15.58 -30.01 4.28
N TRP A 247 15.83 -31.24 4.72
CA TRP A 247 16.55 -32.28 3.96
C TRP A 247 15.66 -33.45 3.51
N GLY A 248 14.35 -33.32 3.66
CA GLY A 248 13.42 -34.32 3.13
C GLY A 248 13.47 -34.38 1.61
N LYS A 249 12.90 -35.43 1.03
CA LYS A 249 12.81 -35.62 -0.43
C LYS A 249 11.34 -35.64 -0.86
N PRO A 250 10.64 -34.49 -0.92
CA PRO A 250 9.27 -34.42 -1.40
C PRO A 250 9.16 -34.85 -2.86
N ASP A 251 8.07 -35.54 -3.20
CA ASP A 251 7.76 -35.88 -4.58
C ASP A 251 7.14 -34.67 -5.28
N TRP A 252 7.98 -33.78 -5.79
CA TRP A 252 7.55 -32.58 -6.50
C TRP A 252 6.74 -32.89 -7.76
N LYS A 253 7.06 -33.99 -8.46
CA LYS A 253 6.31 -34.43 -9.65
C LYS A 253 4.87 -34.79 -9.30
N ALA A 254 4.64 -35.43 -8.15
CA ALA A 254 3.28 -35.71 -7.68
C ALA A 254 2.47 -34.43 -7.39
N LEU A 255 3.13 -33.36 -6.93
CA LEU A 255 2.50 -32.06 -6.75
C LEU A 255 2.23 -31.38 -8.10
N GLU A 256 3.17 -31.41 -9.03
CA GLU A 256 3.00 -30.87 -10.40
C GLU A 256 1.81 -31.49 -11.13
N ARG A 257 1.56 -32.80 -10.95
CA ARG A 257 0.38 -33.48 -11.51
C ARG A 257 -0.95 -32.91 -11.02
N GLN A 258 -0.98 -32.16 -9.90
CA GLN A 258 -2.17 -31.44 -9.45
C GLN A 258 -2.51 -30.23 -10.33
N LYS A 259 -1.63 -29.88 -11.29
CA LYS A 259 -1.75 -28.68 -12.15
C LYS A 259 -1.88 -27.40 -11.33
N MET A 260 -1.10 -27.32 -10.26
CA MET A 260 -1.04 -26.16 -9.36
C MET A 260 0.40 -25.64 -9.28
N GLU A 261 0.53 -24.33 -9.28
CA GLU A 261 1.79 -23.59 -9.13
C GLU A 261 2.06 -23.31 -7.65
N LEU A 262 3.32 -23.43 -7.27
CA LEU A 262 3.77 -23.20 -5.91
C LEU A 262 3.75 -21.70 -5.58
N VAL A 263 3.08 -21.34 -4.49
CA VAL A 263 2.97 -19.95 -4.02
C VAL A 263 3.92 -19.71 -2.84
N ASN A 264 3.97 -20.63 -1.89
CA ASN A 264 4.79 -20.49 -0.68
C ASN A 264 5.13 -21.87 -0.09
N LEU A 265 6.21 -21.98 0.68
CA LEU A 265 6.54 -23.19 1.42
C LEU A 265 7.19 -22.87 2.76
N THR A 266 6.93 -23.70 3.77
CA THR A 266 7.51 -23.55 5.10
C THR A 266 7.73 -24.90 5.77
N GLN A 267 8.62 -24.94 6.75
CA GLN A 267 8.79 -26.07 7.64
C GLN A 267 8.11 -25.77 8.99
N TYR A 268 7.31 -26.72 9.48
CA TYR A 268 6.74 -26.66 10.81
C TYR A 268 6.85 -28.03 11.50
N GLY A 269 7.60 -28.06 12.60
CA GLY A 269 8.08 -29.31 13.19
C GLY A 269 8.93 -30.10 12.18
N THR A 270 8.61 -31.37 11.99
CA THR A 270 9.30 -32.26 11.04
C THR A 270 8.67 -32.29 9.63
N HIS A 271 7.61 -31.51 9.40
CA HIS A 271 6.84 -31.57 8.17
C HIS A 271 7.08 -30.33 7.31
N LEU A 272 7.05 -30.55 6.00
CA LEU A 272 7.03 -29.48 5.02
C LEU A 272 5.58 -29.18 4.64
N TYR A 273 5.26 -27.89 4.60
CA TYR A 273 3.98 -27.38 4.16
C TYR A 273 4.16 -26.48 2.95
N VAL A 274 3.18 -26.51 2.06
CA VAL A 274 3.20 -25.83 0.78
C VAL A 274 1.84 -25.17 0.55
N ILE A 275 1.82 -23.95 0.03
CA ILE A 275 0.65 -23.33 -0.60
C ILE A 275 0.82 -23.44 -2.10
N ALA A 276 -0.22 -23.87 -2.81
CA ALA A 276 -0.25 -23.84 -4.27
C ALA A 276 -1.60 -23.32 -4.78
N ASN A 277 -1.64 -22.86 -6.03
CA ASN A 277 -2.85 -22.42 -6.70
C ASN A 277 -2.89 -22.81 -8.20
N ASN A 278 -4.05 -22.73 -8.86
CA ASN A 278 -4.20 -23.04 -10.28
C ASN A 278 -4.37 -21.77 -11.15
N ARG A 279 -3.41 -20.83 -11.11
CA ARG A 279 -3.49 -19.51 -11.78
C ARG A 279 -4.01 -19.53 -13.22
N ASN A 280 -3.88 -20.63 -13.96
CA ASN A 280 -4.38 -20.80 -15.34
C ASN A 280 -5.90 -20.99 -15.50
N ALA A 281 -6.72 -20.86 -14.44
CA ALA A 281 -8.18 -21.07 -14.49
C ALA A 281 -9.05 -19.81 -14.81
N GLY A 282 -8.52 -18.81 -15.53
CA GLY A 282 -9.35 -17.78 -16.19
C GLY A 282 -9.83 -16.60 -15.34
N GLY A 283 -8.91 -15.87 -14.70
CA GLY A 283 -9.14 -14.53 -14.13
C GLY A 283 -8.80 -14.39 -12.64
N PHE A 284 -8.40 -13.17 -12.23
CA PHE A 284 -8.21 -12.79 -10.82
C PHE A 284 -9.52 -13.06 -10.04
N GLY A 285 -9.50 -14.01 -9.10
CA GLY A 285 -10.66 -14.40 -8.27
C GLY A 285 -11.21 -15.81 -8.50
N LYS A 286 -10.79 -16.53 -9.55
CA LYS A 286 -11.20 -17.93 -9.80
C LYS A 286 -10.12 -18.97 -9.44
N ALA A 287 -8.92 -18.52 -9.08
CA ALA A 287 -7.85 -19.42 -8.68
C ALA A 287 -8.24 -20.16 -7.39
N GLN A 288 -8.29 -21.48 -7.47
CA GLN A 288 -8.38 -22.38 -6.33
C GLN A 288 -7.02 -22.48 -5.65
N PHE A 289 -7.03 -22.33 -4.34
CA PHE A 289 -5.85 -22.49 -3.50
C PHE A 289 -5.96 -23.79 -2.70
N ALA A 290 -4.82 -24.39 -2.39
CA ALA A 290 -4.73 -25.50 -1.47
C ALA A 290 -3.43 -25.44 -0.66
N ILE A 291 -3.49 -26.00 0.55
CA ILE A 291 -2.32 -26.26 1.38
C ILE A 291 -1.98 -27.74 1.23
N PHE A 292 -0.72 -28.06 1.04
CA PHE A 292 -0.21 -29.43 0.98
C PHE A 292 0.75 -29.67 2.14
N LYS A 293 0.69 -30.87 2.72
CA LYS A 293 1.61 -31.33 3.75
C LYS A 293 2.37 -32.54 3.22
N TRP A 294 3.70 -32.48 3.27
CA TRP A 294 4.52 -33.66 3.01
C TRP A 294 4.54 -34.56 4.24
N THR A 295 4.06 -35.79 4.07
CA THR A 295 3.90 -36.76 5.15
C THR A 295 5.10 -37.69 5.27
N LYS A 296 5.26 -38.33 6.44
CA LYS A 296 6.29 -39.37 6.65
C LYS A 296 6.11 -40.57 5.70
N GLN A 297 4.88 -40.82 5.25
CA GLN A 297 4.53 -41.86 4.26
C GLN A 297 4.94 -41.49 2.83
N LYS A 298 5.71 -40.41 2.64
CA LYS A 298 6.17 -39.91 1.34
C LYS A 298 5.02 -39.59 0.38
N LYS A 299 3.95 -39.01 0.91
CA LYS A 299 2.78 -38.55 0.13
C LYS A 299 2.44 -37.10 0.49
N TRP A 300 1.87 -36.39 -0.48
CA TRP A 300 1.25 -35.09 -0.25
C TRP A 300 -0.18 -35.29 0.27
N GLU A 301 -0.46 -34.74 1.45
CA GLU A 301 -1.81 -34.61 1.98
C GLU A 301 -2.34 -33.22 1.61
N ARG A 302 -3.48 -33.16 0.91
CA ARG A 302 -4.07 -31.93 0.37
C ARG A 302 -5.18 -31.41 1.29
N PHE A 303 -5.14 -30.12 1.57
CA PHE A 303 -6.15 -29.37 2.29
C PHE A 303 -6.67 -28.26 1.38
N ASN A 304 -7.91 -28.40 0.90
CA ASN A 304 -8.56 -27.35 0.14
C ASN A 304 -8.88 -26.17 1.05
N VAL A 305 -8.65 -24.95 0.56
CA VAL A 305 -9.00 -23.74 1.28
C VAL A 305 -10.12 -23.01 0.56
N GLN A 306 -10.96 -22.32 1.33
CA GLN A 306 -12.13 -21.63 0.80
C GLN A 306 -11.75 -20.37 0.01
N PHE A 307 -10.70 -19.68 0.46
CA PHE A 307 -10.26 -18.41 -0.08
C PHE A 307 -8.74 -18.43 -0.28
N PRO A 308 -8.22 -17.49 -1.10
CA PRO A 308 -6.78 -17.39 -1.31
C PRO A 308 -5.99 -17.29 -0.01
N VAL A 309 -4.92 -18.08 0.05
CA VAL A 309 -3.88 -18.04 1.09
C VAL A 309 -2.55 -17.88 0.38
N TYR A 310 -1.64 -17.14 0.99
CA TYR A 310 -0.41 -16.74 0.31
C TYR A 310 0.84 -16.83 1.17
N ALA A 311 0.67 -16.72 2.49
CA ALA A 311 1.80 -16.68 3.41
C ALA A 311 1.63 -17.68 4.54
N PHE A 312 2.73 -18.31 4.93
CA PHE A 312 2.83 -18.99 6.22
C PHE A 312 3.53 -18.11 7.24
N PHE A 313 3.11 -18.21 8.50
CA PHE A 313 3.87 -17.63 9.61
C PHE A 313 3.59 -18.36 10.92
N THR A 314 4.53 -18.27 11.85
CA THR A 314 4.36 -18.85 13.20
C THR A 314 4.04 -17.76 14.22
N TYR A 315 3.06 -18.02 15.08
CA TYR A 315 2.74 -17.15 16.21
C TYR A 315 2.45 -17.98 17.44
N LYS A 316 3.11 -17.67 18.56
CA LYS A 316 3.00 -18.40 19.84
C LYS A 316 3.07 -19.93 19.66
N GLY A 317 4.07 -20.38 18.89
CA GLY A 317 4.32 -21.80 18.64
C GLY A 317 3.37 -22.49 17.68
N LYS A 318 2.35 -21.81 17.14
CA LYS A 318 1.41 -22.40 16.17
C LYS A 318 1.69 -21.90 14.75
N LEU A 319 1.41 -22.74 13.76
CA LEU A 319 1.47 -22.39 12.34
C LEU A 319 0.15 -21.77 11.86
N TYR A 320 0.27 -20.72 11.06
CA TYR A 320 -0.84 -20.01 10.43
C TYR A 320 -0.62 -19.91 8.92
N ALA A 321 -1.72 -19.89 8.18
CA ALA A 321 -1.74 -19.53 6.77
C ALA A 321 -2.62 -18.29 6.59
N GLY A 322 -2.02 -17.20 6.13
CA GLY A 322 -2.67 -15.91 5.90
C GLY A 322 -3.03 -15.71 4.44
N GLY A 323 -4.17 -15.08 4.21
CA GLY A 323 -4.56 -14.54 2.92
C GLY A 323 -5.80 -13.64 3.02
N GLY A 324 -6.61 -13.65 1.98
CA GLY A 324 -7.78 -12.79 1.89
C GLY A 324 -8.52 -12.94 0.57
N TYR A 325 -9.67 -12.27 0.48
CA TYR A 325 -10.56 -12.32 -0.68
C TYR A 325 -11.32 -11.00 -0.84
N GLU A 326 -11.76 -10.73 -2.06
CA GLU A 326 -12.60 -9.59 -2.38
C GLU A 326 -14.10 -9.95 -2.39
N THR A 327 -14.93 -9.02 -1.93
CA THR A 327 -16.38 -9.00 -2.20
C THR A 327 -16.68 -7.96 -3.26
N TYR A 328 -17.76 -8.15 -4.03
CA TYR A 328 -18.11 -7.31 -5.17
C TYR A 328 -19.57 -6.84 -5.06
N THR A 329 -19.82 -5.65 -5.58
CA THR A 329 -21.15 -5.07 -5.80
C THR A 329 -21.38 -4.91 -7.29
N LYS A 330 -22.60 -5.19 -7.76
CA LYS A 330 -22.99 -4.92 -9.14
C LYS A 330 -23.12 -3.41 -9.35
N ALA A 331 -22.52 -2.90 -10.42
CA ALA A 331 -22.72 -1.54 -10.91
C ALA A 331 -23.08 -1.59 -12.40
N ILE A 332 -23.67 -0.50 -12.93
CA ILE A 332 -23.87 -0.34 -14.37
C ILE A 332 -22.86 0.69 -14.88
N GLU A 333 -22.06 0.31 -15.87
CA GLU A 333 -21.14 1.16 -16.61
C GLU A 333 -21.40 0.96 -18.10
N ASP A 334 -21.63 2.05 -18.84
CA ASP A 334 -21.93 2.03 -20.28
C ASP A 334 -23.05 1.03 -20.68
N GLY A 335 -24.11 0.98 -19.86
CA GLY A 335 -25.26 0.10 -20.06
C GLY A 335 -24.98 -1.38 -19.77
N ARG A 336 -23.79 -1.74 -19.27
CA ARG A 336 -23.41 -3.12 -18.93
C ARG A 336 -23.26 -3.29 -17.43
N SER A 337 -23.69 -4.45 -16.93
CA SER A 337 -23.46 -4.83 -15.53
C SER A 337 -22.00 -5.23 -15.33
N VAL A 338 -21.31 -4.54 -14.42
CA VAL A 338 -19.92 -4.80 -14.04
C VAL A 338 -19.83 -5.12 -12.54
N ASP A 339 -18.97 -6.07 -12.19
CA ASP A 339 -18.66 -6.38 -10.79
C ASP A 339 -17.59 -5.41 -10.28
N LYS A 340 -17.95 -4.53 -9.36
CA LYS A 340 -17.02 -3.62 -8.69
C LYS A 340 -16.65 -4.14 -7.32
N PRO A 341 -15.36 -4.33 -6.99
CA PRO A 341 -14.98 -4.78 -5.67
C PRO A 341 -15.32 -3.74 -4.60
N GLN A 342 -15.87 -4.24 -3.49
CA GLN A 342 -16.34 -3.46 -2.36
C GLN A 342 -15.35 -3.54 -1.19
N TYR A 343 -15.10 -4.75 -0.69
CA TYR A 343 -14.21 -4.98 0.45
C TYR A 343 -13.17 -6.06 0.18
N THR A 344 -11.98 -5.88 0.75
CA THR A 344 -10.93 -6.88 0.90
C THR A 344 -11.00 -7.42 2.32
N HIS A 345 -11.34 -8.69 2.44
CA HIS A 345 -11.48 -9.42 3.69
C HIS A 345 -10.22 -10.19 4.03
N SER A 346 -9.94 -10.32 5.33
CA SER A 346 -8.91 -11.23 5.80
C SER A 346 -9.39 -12.67 5.76
N TYR A 347 -8.46 -13.56 5.43
CA TYR A 347 -8.63 -14.99 5.60
C TYR A 347 -7.43 -15.52 6.37
N LEU A 348 -7.69 -16.18 7.48
CA LEU A 348 -6.64 -16.68 8.36
C LEU A 348 -6.99 -18.09 8.81
N LEU A 349 -6.07 -19.02 8.56
CA LEU A 349 -6.15 -20.40 9.02
C LEU A 349 -5.09 -20.63 10.10
N ARG A 350 -5.42 -21.48 11.07
CA ARG A 350 -4.50 -21.99 12.08
C ARG A 350 -4.43 -23.50 11.96
N LEU A 351 -3.23 -24.06 12.04
CA LEU A 351 -3.07 -25.51 12.13
C LEU A 351 -3.35 -25.95 13.58
N ASP A 352 -4.41 -26.72 13.80
CA ASP A 352 -4.78 -27.32 15.07
C ASP A 352 -4.70 -28.86 14.95
N GLY A 353 -3.62 -29.43 15.50
CA GLY A 353 -3.30 -30.84 15.33
C GLY A 353 -3.01 -31.16 13.86
N LYS A 354 -3.89 -31.93 13.22
CA LYS A 354 -3.78 -32.31 11.80
C LYS A 354 -4.60 -31.42 10.87
N ASN A 355 -5.49 -30.59 11.40
CA ASN A 355 -6.50 -29.88 10.61
C ASN A 355 -6.22 -28.37 10.55
N TRP A 356 -6.57 -27.76 9.42
CA TRP A 356 -6.59 -26.31 9.29
C TRP A 356 -7.95 -25.76 9.70
N THR A 357 -7.98 -24.89 10.70
CA THR A 357 -9.19 -24.26 11.21
C THR A 357 -9.20 -22.78 10.86
N LYS A 358 -10.31 -22.32 10.26
CA LYS A 358 -10.53 -20.91 9.97
C LYS A 358 -10.69 -20.11 11.26
N ILE A 359 -9.95 -19.01 11.36
CA ILE A 359 -10.13 -18.02 12.41
C ILE A 359 -11.23 -17.05 11.98
N ASN A 360 -12.36 -17.09 12.69
CA ASN A 360 -13.51 -16.23 12.45
C ASN A 360 -13.33 -14.85 13.11
N GLN A 361 -12.27 -14.14 12.71
CA GLN A 361 -11.99 -12.77 13.14
C GLN A 361 -11.45 -11.97 11.96
N GLU A 362 -12.04 -10.81 11.71
CA GLU A 362 -11.59 -9.89 10.67
C GLU A 362 -10.39 -9.04 11.13
N TYR A 363 -9.46 -8.78 10.21
CA TYR A 363 -8.26 -7.95 10.39
C TYR A 363 -8.16 -6.82 9.34
N GLY A 364 -9.13 -6.75 8.42
CA GLY A 364 -9.30 -5.67 7.45
C GLY A 364 -8.23 -5.69 6.36
N GLY A 365 -8.30 -6.68 5.47
CA GLY A 365 -7.40 -6.87 4.33
C GLY A 365 -6.73 -8.25 4.30
N ILE A 366 -6.00 -8.54 3.23
CA ILE A 366 -5.23 -9.78 3.05
C ILE A 366 -4.16 -9.85 4.15
N VAL A 367 -4.14 -10.94 4.92
CA VAL A 367 -3.10 -11.21 5.91
C VAL A 367 -1.91 -11.85 5.22
N PHE A 368 -0.73 -11.27 5.38
CA PHE A 368 0.48 -11.78 4.70
C PHE A 368 1.67 -12.02 5.63
N GLY A 369 1.50 -11.82 6.94
CA GLY A 369 2.55 -12.18 7.90
C GLY A 369 2.38 -11.57 9.28
N ILE A 370 3.34 -11.92 10.16
CA ILE A 370 3.49 -11.34 11.48
C ILE A 370 4.95 -10.92 11.70
N TYR A 371 5.13 -9.72 12.24
CA TYR A 371 6.44 -9.11 12.47
C TYR A 371 6.66 -8.98 13.97
N LYS A 372 7.91 -9.20 14.42
CA LYS A 372 8.27 -9.10 15.84
C LYS A 372 9.27 -7.98 16.05
N LYS A 373 9.06 -7.20 17.10
CA LYS A 373 10.05 -6.22 17.59
C LYS A 373 10.04 -6.20 19.11
N GLY A 374 11.15 -6.65 19.70
CA GLY A 374 11.17 -6.98 21.12
C GLY A 374 10.07 -7.99 21.46
N ASN A 375 9.30 -7.71 22.52
CA ASN A 375 8.22 -8.59 22.98
C ASN A 375 6.88 -8.36 22.26
N LYS A 376 6.82 -7.45 21.28
CA LYS A 376 5.60 -7.12 20.57
C LYS A 376 5.52 -7.83 19.23
N SER A 377 4.30 -8.20 18.85
CA SER A 377 3.98 -8.83 17.57
C SER A 377 2.99 -7.99 16.80
N TYR A 378 3.21 -7.87 15.49
CA TYR A 378 2.45 -7.00 14.60
C TYR A 378 1.92 -7.80 13.43
N LEU A 379 0.60 -7.99 13.37
CA LEU A 379 -0.02 -8.63 12.22
C LEU A 379 -0.05 -7.64 11.05
N ALA A 380 0.45 -8.07 9.91
CA ALA A 380 0.51 -7.25 8.72
C ALA A 380 -0.65 -7.59 7.76
N THR A 381 -1.41 -6.56 7.36
CA THR A 381 -2.49 -6.69 6.39
C THR A 381 -2.40 -5.67 5.27
N VAL A 382 -2.82 -6.07 4.08
CA VAL A 382 -2.75 -5.28 2.84
C VAL A 382 -4.09 -5.30 2.12
N ILE A 383 -4.31 -4.39 1.19
CA ILE A 383 -5.49 -4.40 0.33
C ILE A 383 -5.10 -4.34 -1.14
N ASN A 384 -5.96 -4.90 -1.96
CA ASN A 384 -5.85 -4.80 -3.41
C ASN A 384 -6.56 -3.52 -3.89
N THR A 385 -5.81 -2.41 -3.99
CA THR A 385 -6.37 -1.15 -4.52
C THR A 385 -6.44 -1.08 -6.04
N SER A 386 -5.85 -2.04 -6.76
CA SER A 386 -5.89 -2.02 -8.24
C SER A 386 -7.30 -2.08 -8.79
N LEU A 387 -8.21 -2.71 -8.04
CA LEU A 387 -9.62 -2.84 -8.38
C LEU A 387 -10.52 -1.85 -7.61
N GLY A 388 -9.96 -0.98 -6.74
CA GLY A 388 -10.72 0.00 -5.95
C GLY A 388 -11.35 -0.52 -4.64
N SER A 389 -10.97 -1.73 -4.20
CA SER A 389 -11.47 -2.34 -2.96
C SER A 389 -11.06 -1.60 -1.70
N LYS A 390 -11.85 -1.72 -0.64
CA LYS A 390 -11.59 -1.11 0.68
C LYS A 390 -11.32 -2.15 1.75
N ARG A 391 -10.70 -1.76 2.87
CA ARG A 391 -10.53 -2.68 4.01
C ARG A 391 -11.88 -3.09 4.57
N ALA A 392 -12.10 -4.39 4.75
CA ALA A 392 -13.27 -4.88 5.47
C ALA A 392 -13.32 -4.31 6.91
N PRO A 393 -14.51 -3.97 7.44
CA PRO A 393 -14.65 -3.50 8.81
C PRO A 393 -14.21 -4.54 9.83
N ILE A 394 -13.38 -4.15 10.80
CA ILE A 394 -12.92 -5.05 11.85
C ILE A 394 -13.99 -5.18 12.92
N LEU A 395 -14.40 -6.42 13.21
CA LEU A 395 -15.27 -6.74 14.34
C LEU A 395 -14.54 -6.42 15.65
N SER A 396 -14.91 -5.30 16.26
CA SER A 396 -14.31 -4.80 17.49
C SER A 396 -15.13 -5.17 18.72
N LYS A 397 -14.58 -4.98 19.93
CA LYS A 397 -15.34 -5.12 21.17
C LYS A 397 -16.50 -4.11 21.29
N ALA A 398 -16.43 -2.97 20.59
CA ALA A 398 -17.39 -1.88 20.70
C ALA A 398 -18.66 -2.07 19.84
N ASN A 399 -18.68 -3.02 18.89
CA ASN A 399 -19.82 -3.24 18.00
C ASN A 399 -20.83 -4.23 18.62
N ARG A 400 -21.24 -4.02 19.88
CA ARG A 400 -22.28 -4.83 20.54
C ARG A 400 -23.67 -4.35 20.18
#